data_AF-K1S0B5-F1
#
_entry.id   AF-K1S0B5-F1
#
_cell.length_a   1.000
_cell.length_b   1.000
_cell.length_c   1.000
_cell.angle_alpha   90.00
_cell.angle_beta   90.00
_cell.angle_gamma   90.00
#
_symmetry.space_group_name_H-M   'P 1'
#
loop_
_entity.id
_entity.type
_entity.pdbx_description
1 polymer ?
#
loop_
_entity_poly.entity_id
_entity_poly.type
_entity_poly.pdbx_seq_one_letter_code
_entity_poly.pdbx_strand_id
1 'polypeptide(L)'
;MQCDIDILGDPSNLAEIELILATTTTLGKLGFKNFQIRINERRILKAMAAYSGFPEESYDSVFIILDKMDKIGLEGVKEELIKYEFSEESVNKYVSLFKEIEQQANPIDYLAEKLGDYMEDDVKQW
;
A
#
# COMPACT_ATOMS: atom_id res chain seq x y z
N MET A 1 23.23 -5.01 -12.82
CA MET A 1 22.45 -5.94 -13.69
C MET A 1 21.17 -6.25 -12.94
N GLN A 2 20.01 -6.09 -13.57
CA GLN A 2 18.69 -6.47 -13.03
C GLN A 2 18.26 -7.77 -13.69
N CYS A 3 17.50 -8.60 -12.97
CA CYS A 3 16.94 -9.86 -13.46
C CYS A 3 15.44 -9.83 -13.19
N ASP A 4 14.67 -9.48 -14.22
CA ASP A 4 13.23 -9.29 -14.11
C ASP A 4 12.50 -10.53 -14.62
N ILE A 5 11.35 -10.84 -14.01
CA ILE A 5 10.44 -11.90 -14.41
C ILE A 5 9.02 -11.32 -14.43
N ASP A 6 8.30 -11.54 -15.53
CA ASP A 6 6.95 -11.04 -15.74
C ASP A 6 6.05 -12.17 -16.24
N ILE A 7 4.78 -12.16 -15.81
CA ILE A 7 3.73 -13.04 -16.32
C ILE A 7 2.71 -12.16 -17.04
N LEU A 8 2.40 -12.51 -18.29
CA LEU A 8 1.43 -11.78 -19.13
C LEU A 8 0.26 -12.70 -19.48
N GLY A 9 -0.97 -12.17 -19.35
CA GLY A 9 -2.18 -12.86 -19.81
C GLY A 9 -2.88 -13.73 -18.77
N ASP A 10 -2.45 -13.71 -17.51
CA ASP A 10 -3.17 -14.32 -16.38
C ASP A 10 -3.78 -13.19 -15.51
N PRO A 11 -5.12 -13.08 -15.42
CA PRO A 11 -5.78 -12.05 -14.63
C PRO A 11 -5.97 -12.45 -13.15
N SER A 12 -5.52 -13.64 -12.74
CA SER A 12 -5.71 -14.16 -11.39
C SER A 12 -4.50 -13.87 -10.50
N ASN A 13 -4.74 -13.86 -9.19
CA ASN A 13 -3.71 -13.71 -8.17
C ASN A 13 -2.63 -14.82 -8.20
N LEU A 14 -2.82 -15.88 -9.01
CA LEU A 14 -1.82 -16.94 -9.18
C LEU A 14 -0.54 -16.37 -9.82
N ALA A 15 -0.65 -15.37 -10.69
CA ALA A 15 0.51 -14.74 -11.31
C ALA A 15 1.43 -14.12 -10.26
N GLU A 16 0.88 -13.32 -9.34
CA GLU A 16 1.63 -12.68 -8.25
C GLU A 16 2.21 -13.72 -7.28
N ILE A 17 1.44 -14.76 -6.95
CA ILE A 17 1.90 -15.87 -6.10
C ILE A 17 3.14 -16.54 -6.73
N GLU A 18 3.12 -16.78 -8.04
CA GLU A 18 4.23 -17.44 -8.72
C GLU A 18 5.47 -16.57 -8.88
N LEU A 19 5.30 -15.26 -9.06
CA LEU A 19 6.42 -14.31 -9.01
C LEU A 19 7.08 -14.28 -7.63
N ILE A 20 6.28 -14.27 -6.56
CA ILE A 20 6.78 -14.34 -5.18
C ILE A 20 7.49 -15.67 -4.93
N LEU A 21 6.89 -16.79 -5.36
CA LEU A 21 7.46 -18.13 -5.17
C LEU A 21 8.79 -18.29 -5.92
N ALA A 22 8.85 -17.86 -7.18
CA ALA A 22 10.07 -17.93 -7.99
C ALA A 22 11.20 -17.09 -7.36
N THR A 23 10.88 -15.88 -6.90
CA THR A 23 11.84 -14.98 -6.24
C THR A 23 12.36 -15.57 -4.93
N THR A 24 11.46 -15.99 -4.05
CA THR A 24 11.81 -16.55 -2.72
C THR A 24 12.56 -17.88 -2.84
N THR A 25 12.20 -18.73 -3.82
CA THR A 25 12.93 -19.97 -4.13
C THR A 25 14.37 -19.67 -4.55
N THR A 26 14.56 -18.65 -5.39
CA THR A 26 15.90 -18.25 -5.85
C THR A 26 16.73 -17.70 -4.69
N LEU A 27 16.17 -16.81 -3.87
CA LEU A 27 16.84 -16.30 -2.66
C LEU A 27 17.25 -17.44 -1.72
N GLY A 28 16.37 -18.42 -1.49
CA GLY A 28 16.67 -19.61 -0.68
C GLY A 28 17.80 -20.46 -1.26
N LYS A 29 17.81 -20.70 -2.58
CA LYS A 29 18.90 -21.44 -3.27
C LYS A 29 20.24 -20.72 -3.21
N LEU A 30 20.23 -19.39 -3.18
CA LEU A 30 21.44 -18.57 -3.00
C LEU A 30 21.92 -18.51 -1.54
N GLY A 31 21.17 -19.10 -0.60
CA GLY A 31 21.55 -19.19 0.81
C GLY A 31 21.08 -18.02 1.68
N PHE A 32 20.24 -17.11 1.16
CA PHE A 32 19.62 -16.07 1.98
C PHE A 32 18.63 -16.68 2.98
N LYS A 33 18.62 -16.17 4.20
CA LYS A 33 17.76 -16.62 5.30
C LYS A 33 17.11 -15.43 5.99
N ASN A 34 15.98 -15.67 6.66
CA ASN A 34 15.28 -14.67 7.48
C ASN A 34 14.86 -13.40 6.72
N PHE A 35 14.56 -13.51 5.42
CA PHE A 35 13.96 -12.41 4.67
C PHE A 35 12.44 -12.37 4.88
N GLN A 36 11.86 -11.20 4.66
CA GLN A 36 10.42 -10.97 4.70
C GLN A 36 9.96 -10.44 3.35
N ILE A 37 8.81 -10.92 2.89
CA ILE A 37 8.11 -10.36 1.73
C ILE A 37 6.96 -9.52 2.29
N ARG A 38 6.97 -8.22 1.98
CA ARG A 38 5.90 -7.29 2.34
C ARG A 38 4.98 -7.17 1.13
N ILE A 39 3.72 -7.52 1.30
CA ILE A 39 2.70 -7.47 0.25
C ILE A 39 1.79 -6.29 0.53
N ASN A 40 1.38 -5.59 -0.53
CA ASN A 40 0.44 -4.50 -0.46
C ASN A 40 -0.45 -4.52 -1.72
N GLU A 41 -1.65 -3.97 -1.61
CA GLU A 41 -2.60 -3.79 -2.71
C GLU A 41 -2.82 -2.29 -2.94
N ARG A 42 -2.47 -1.81 -4.13
CA ARG A 42 -2.55 -0.38 -4.49
C ARG A 42 -4.00 0.13 -4.44
N ARG A 43 -5.00 -0.73 -4.70
CA ARG A 43 -6.42 -0.36 -4.61
C ARG A 43 -6.83 0.04 -3.19
N ILE A 44 -6.26 -0.59 -2.15
CA ILE A 44 -6.50 -0.21 -0.75
C ILE A 44 -5.94 1.20 -0.49
N LEU A 45 -4.73 1.50 -0.95
CA LEU A 45 -4.16 2.85 -0.80
C LEU A 45 -4.98 3.91 -1.53
N LYS A 46 -5.51 3.60 -2.71
CA LYS A 46 -6.44 4.49 -3.44
C LYS A 46 -7.72 4.73 -2.64
N ALA A 47 -8.33 3.68 -2.08
CA ALA A 47 -9.51 3.80 -1.23
C ALA A 47 -9.25 4.69 0.00
N MET A 48 -8.09 4.53 0.66
CA MET A 48 -7.68 5.38 1.77
C MET A 48 -7.51 6.85 1.36
N ALA A 49 -6.91 7.11 0.20
CA ALA A 49 -6.72 8.46 -0.31
C ALA A 49 -8.08 9.11 -0.68
N ALA A 50 -8.94 8.36 -1.36
CA ALA A 50 -10.29 8.77 -1.72
C ALA A 50 -11.13 9.10 -0.48
N TYR A 51 -11.15 8.19 0.50
CA TYR A 51 -11.83 8.39 1.78
C TYR A 51 -11.29 9.62 2.52
N SER A 52 -10.00 9.91 2.39
CA SER A 52 -9.37 11.08 3.01
C SER A 52 -9.67 12.40 2.26
N GLY A 53 -10.32 12.34 1.10
CA GLY A 53 -10.72 13.52 0.33
C GLY A 53 -9.63 14.05 -0.61
N PHE A 54 -8.60 13.26 -0.91
CA PHE A 54 -7.66 13.62 -1.97
C PHE A 54 -8.34 13.49 -3.34
N PRO A 55 -8.08 14.42 -4.27
CA PRO A 55 -8.56 14.30 -5.63
C PRO A 55 -7.83 13.18 -6.39
N GLU A 56 -8.52 12.47 -7.26
CA GLU A 56 -8.01 11.26 -7.94
C GLU A 56 -6.75 11.55 -8.77
N GLU A 57 -6.69 12.70 -9.43
CA GLU A 57 -5.52 13.15 -10.20
C GLU A 57 -4.25 13.34 -9.35
N SER A 58 -4.39 13.36 -8.02
CA SER A 58 -3.28 13.58 -7.10
C SER A 58 -2.76 12.30 -6.43
N TYR A 59 -3.40 11.15 -6.66
CA TYR A 59 -3.03 9.89 -5.99
C TYR A 59 -1.59 9.49 -6.25
N ASP A 60 -1.09 9.65 -7.48
CA ASP A 60 0.30 9.35 -7.80
C ASP A 60 1.27 10.19 -6.97
N SER A 61 0.99 11.49 -6.81
CA SER A 61 1.79 12.39 -5.95
C SER A 61 1.73 11.96 -4.49
N VAL A 62 0.55 11.60 -3.97
CA VAL A 62 0.38 11.08 -2.61
C VAL A 62 1.20 9.80 -2.41
N PHE A 63 1.19 8.88 -3.37
CA PHE A 63 1.93 7.62 -3.28
C PHE A 63 3.44 7.80 -3.40
N ILE A 64 3.91 8.74 -4.24
CA ILE A 64 5.33 9.11 -4.31
C ILE A 64 5.82 9.66 -2.96
N ILE A 65 4.98 10.44 -2.27
CA ILE A 65 5.32 10.96 -0.94
C ILE A 65 5.29 9.82 0.09
N LEU A 66 4.28 8.93 0.02
CA LEU A 66 4.17 7.77 0.90
C LEU A 66 5.35 6.80 0.76
N ASP A 67 5.91 6.62 -0.45
CA ASP A 67 7.11 5.79 -0.67
C ASP A 67 8.32 6.26 0.14
N LYS A 68 8.36 7.54 0.54
CA LYS A 68 9.39 8.09 1.42
C LYS A 68 9.21 7.69 2.88
N MET A 69 8.09 7.09 3.27
CA MET A 69 7.72 6.80 4.67
C MET A 69 8.80 5.99 5.40
N ASP A 70 9.44 5.03 4.75
CA ASP A 70 10.53 4.25 5.35
C ASP A 70 11.75 5.10 5.74
N LYS A 71 11.92 6.29 5.13
CA LYS A 71 13.06 7.20 5.38
C LYS A 71 12.71 8.35 6.31
N ILE A 72 11.52 8.95 6.14
CA ILE A 72 11.13 10.19 6.84
C ILE A 72 10.08 9.96 7.93
N GLY A 73 9.55 8.74 8.04
CA GLY A 73 8.47 8.40 8.96
C GLY A 73 7.13 9.04 8.58
N LEU A 74 6.10 8.69 9.35
CA LEU A 74 4.73 9.14 9.10
C LEU A 74 4.54 10.66 9.31
N GLU A 75 5.25 11.25 10.28
CA GLU A 75 5.23 12.71 10.48
C GLU A 75 5.93 13.46 9.34
N GLY A 76 7.03 12.93 8.79
CA GLY A 76 7.67 13.51 7.62
C GLY A 76 6.79 13.44 6.37
N VAL A 77 6.03 12.35 6.19
CA VAL A 77 5.01 12.23 5.14
C VAL A 77 3.93 13.29 5.29
N LYS A 78 3.44 13.51 6.53
CA LYS A 78 2.47 14.58 6.83
C LYS A 78 2.99 15.95 6.40
N GLU A 79 4.22 16.29 6.78
CA GLU A 79 4.84 17.58 6.42
C GLU A 79 4.96 17.76 4.90
N GLU A 80 5.41 16.72 4.18
CA GLU A 80 5.53 16.77 2.73
C GLU A 80 4.17 16.93 2.04
N LEU A 81 3.13 16.22 2.50
CA LEU A 81 1.77 16.37 1.95
C LEU A 81 1.24 17.80 2.14
N ILE A 82 1.49 18.42 3.29
CA ILE A 82 1.11 19.83 3.54
C ILE A 82 1.89 20.78 2.63
N LYS A 83 3.19 20.54 2.39
CA LYS A 83 4.00 21.34 1.45
C LYS A 83 3.52 21.23 0.00
N TYR A 84 2.86 20.13 -0.35
CA TYR A 84 2.20 19.94 -1.65
C TYR A 84 0.81 20.61 -1.72
N GLU A 85 0.49 21.46 -0.74
CA GLU A 85 -0.75 22.26 -0.67
C GLU A 85 -2.04 21.42 -0.55
N PHE A 86 -1.92 20.16 -0.09
CA PHE A 86 -3.09 19.38 0.28
C PHE A 86 -3.73 19.92 1.57
N SER A 87 -5.05 19.75 1.68
CA SER A 87 -5.79 20.22 2.86
C SER A 87 -5.31 19.52 4.13
N GLU A 88 -5.16 20.28 5.21
CA GLU A 88 -4.71 19.71 6.49
C GLU A 88 -5.69 18.66 7.01
N GLU A 89 -6.99 18.84 6.74
CA GLU A 89 -8.04 17.88 7.06
C GLU A 89 -7.79 16.53 6.37
N SER A 90 -7.57 16.54 5.05
CA SER A 90 -7.30 15.33 4.26
C SER A 90 -6.02 14.63 4.70
N VAL A 91 -4.95 15.40 4.93
CA VAL A 91 -3.67 14.85 5.39
C VAL A 91 -3.81 14.22 6.77
N ASN A 92 -4.46 14.90 7.72
CA ASN A 92 -4.67 14.38 9.07
C ASN A 92 -5.54 13.12 9.05
N LYS A 93 -6.58 13.08 8.22
CA LYS A 93 -7.46 11.92 8.06
C LYS A 93 -6.68 10.71 7.52
N TYR A 94 -5.86 10.93 6.49
CA TYR A 94 -5.04 9.89 5.89
C TYR A 94 -3.97 9.33 6.84
N VAL A 95 -3.24 10.21 7.52
CA VAL A 95 -2.22 9.84 8.51
C VAL A 95 -2.85 9.10 9.69
N SER A 96 -4.05 9.50 10.11
CA SER A 96 -4.77 8.82 11.20
C SER A 96 -5.10 7.37 10.84
N LEU A 97 -5.48 7.08 9.59
CA LEU A 97 -5.74 5.71 9.15
C LEU A 97 -4.52 4.81 9.37
N PHE A 98 -3.31 5.27 9.03
CA PHE A 98 -2.08 4.51 9.27
C PHE A 98 -1.82 4.24 10.76
N LYS A 99 -2.07 5.23 11.62
CA LYS A 99 -1.91 5.05 13.08
C LYS A 99 -2.93 4.07 13.67
N GLU A 100 -4.14 4.05 13.12
CA GLU A 100 -5.21 3.19 13.59
C GLU A 100 -5.01 1.74 13.16
N ILE A 101 -4.59 1.48 11.91
CA ILE A 101 -4.34 0.13 11.41
C ILE A 101 -3.21 -0.58 12.15
N GLU A 102 -2.18 0.15 12.60
CA GLU A 102 -1.08 -0.42 13.40
C GLU A 102 -1.55 -1.01 14.74
N GLN A 103 -2.72 -0.59 15.22
CA GLN A 103 -3.31 -1.05 16.49
C GLN A 103 -4.31 -2.19 16.31
N GLN A 104 -4.64 -2.56 15.07
CA GLN A 104 -5.64 -3.58 14.79
C GLN A 104 -5.02 -4.97 14.67
N ALA A 105 -5.73 -5.97 15.19
CA ALA A 105 -5.36 -7.38 14.99
C ALA A 105 -5.58 -7.82 13.53
N ASN A 106 -6.63 -7.31 12.88
CA ASN A 106 -6.86 -7.45 11.45
C ASN A 106 -7.02 -6.07 10.79
N PRO A 107 -5.92 -5.49 10.25
CA PRO A 107 -5.94 -4.21 9.56
C PRO A 107 -6.87 -4.14 8.35
N ILE A 108 -7.04 -5.24 7.62
CA ILE A 108 -7.81 -5.25 6.36
C ILE A 108 -9.31 -5.20 6.67
N ASP A 109 -9.78 -6.02 7.61
CA ASP A 109 -11.19 -5.98 8.06
C ASP A 109 -11.55 -4.59 8.59
N TYR A 110 -10.65 -3.98 9.39
CA TYR A 110 -10.85 -2.62 9.89
C TYR A 110 -10.99 -1.59 8.76
N LEU A 111 -10.11 -1.67 7.74
CA LEU A 111 -10.19 -0.80 6.58
C LEU A 111 -11.46 -1.07 5.77
N ALA A 112 -11.87 -2.32 5.60
CA ALA A 112 -13.10 -2.67 4.89
C ALA A 112 -14.34 -2.05 5.57
N GLU A 113 -14.43 -2.13 6.90
CA GLU A 113 -15.51 -1.50 7.68
C GLU A 113 -15.45 0.03 7.62
N LYS A 114 -14.24 0.60 7.78
CA LYS A 114 -14.07 2.05 7.89
C LYS A 114 -14.17 2.79 6.56
N LEU A 115 -13.63 2.21 5.50
CA LEU A 115 -13.65 2.79 4.15
C LEU A 115 -14.99 2.51 3.45
N GLY A 116 -15.73 1.46 3.81
CA GLY A 116 -17.07 1.21 3.30
C GLY A 116 -17.15 1.22 1.77
N ASP A 117 -17.91 2.18 1.21
CA ASP A 117 -18.13 2.33 -0.23
C ASP A 117 -16.89 2.79 -1.02
N TYR A 118 -15.84 3.26 -0.35
CA TYR A 118 -14.58 3.64 -1.00
C TYR A 118 -13.72 2.42 -1.38
N MET A 119 -14.05 1.23 -0.88
CA MET A 119 -13.30 -0.01 -1.12
C MET A 119 -14.15 -0.96 -1.96
N GLU A 120 -13.57 -1.47 -3.05
CA GLU A 120 -14.24 -2.42 -3.95
C GLU A 120 -14.53 -3.75 -3.22
N ASP A 121 -15.67 -4.38 -3.54
CA ASP A 121 -16.16 -5.55 -2.79
C ASP A 121 -15.30 -6.81 -2.95
N ASP A 122 -14.54 -6.93 -4.04
CA ASP A 122 -13.53 -7.98 -4.23
C ASP A 122 -12.26 -7.72 -3.39
N VAL A 123 -11.93 -6.45 -3.13
CA VAL A 123 -10.80 -6.06 -2.28
C VAL A 123 -11.12 -6.26 -0.80
N LYS A 124 -12.40 -6.14 -0.39
CA LYS A 124 -12.85 -6.44 0.99
C LYS A 124 -12.70 -7.91 1.40
N GLN A 125 -12.46 -8.81 0.44
CA GLN A 125 -12.37 -10.26 0.67
C GLN A 125 -10.92 -10.78 0.77
N TRP A 126 -9.93 -9.88 0.75
CA TRP A 126 -8.50 -10.22 0.93
C TRP A 126 -8.15 -10.68 2.34
#